data_AF-A0A8C3JXX4-F1
#
_entry.id   AF-A0A8C3JXX4-F1
#
_cell.length_a   1.000
_cell.length_b   1.000
_cell.length_c   1.000
_cell.angle_alpha   90.00
_cell.angle_beta   90.00
_cell.angle_gamma   90.00
#
_symmetry.space_group_name_H-M   'P 1'
#
loop_
_entity.id
_entity.type
_entity.pdbx_description
1 polymer ?
#
loop_
_entity_poly.entity_id
_entity_poly.type
_entity_poly.pdbx_seq_one_letter_code
_entity_poly.pdbx_strand_id
1 'polypeptide(L)'
;MLPWLKAALALLSLLQLVISRPTMTTSPKLKLSEITHRIQQLHSGVQLSEQELLCQAATALTKVTRCKKDYEPFIINLQSLHGKRNCSLSNENEIYLRNFLPELGNFTQGMYRRLAKPVAQ
;
A
#
# COMPACT_ATOMS: atom_id res chain seq x y z
N MET A 1 -56.82 -15.88 25.97
CA MET A 1 -55.62 -15.09 26.37
C MET A 1 -54.32 -15.91 26.27
N LEU A 2 -54.12 -16.69 25.20
CA LEU A 2 -52.98 -17.61 25.03
C LEU A 2 -51.95 -17.27 23.92
N PRO A 3 -52.18 -16.36 22.94
CA PRO A 3 -51.20 -16.13 21.88
C PRO A 3 -50.00 -15.25 22.29
N TRP A 4 -50.17 -14.38 23.30
CA TRP A 4 -49.10 -13.48 23.75
C TRP A 4 -48.00 -14.21 24.54
N LEU A 5 -48.35 -15.26 25.29
CA LEU A 5 -47.37 -16.03 26.07
C LEU A 5 -46.39 -16.79 25.16
N LYS A 6 -46.87 -17.28 24.00
CA LYS A 6 -46.04 -17.98 23.01
C LYS A 6 -45.06 -17.02 22.33
N ALA A 7 -45.51 -15.80 22.01
CA ALA A 7 -44.63 -14.77 21.46
C ALA A 7 -43.56 -14.34 22.46
N ALA A 8 -43.91 -14.18 23.73
CA ALA A 8 -42.96 -13.84 24.79
C ALA A 8 -41.91 -14.94 25.01
N LEU A 9 -42.31 -16.22 25.01
CA LEU A 9 -41.35 -17.33 25.11
C LEU A 9 -40.41 -17.39 23.91
N ALA A 10 -40.91 -17.20 22.69
CA ALA A 10 -40.09 -17.20 21.48
C ALA A 10 -39.05 -16.07 21.50
N LEU A 11 -39.42 -14.88 21.98
CA LEU A 11 -38.50 -13.74 22.13
C LEU A 11 -37.43 -14.00 23.20
N LEU A 12 -37.79 -14.63 24.32
CA LEU A 12 -36.84 -15.04 25.37
C LEU A 12 -35.85 -16.10 24.86
N SER A 13 -36.31 -17.08 24.07
CA SER A 13 -35.44 -18.07 23.44
C SER A 13 -34.48 -17.45 22.43
N LEU A 14 -34.93 -16.46 21.64
CA LEU A 14 -34.06 -15.71 20.72
C LEU A 14 -33.02 -14.87 21.47
N LEU A 15 -33.40 -14.25 22.59
CA LEU A 15 -32.46 -13.49 23.42
C LEU A 15 -31.38 -14.41 24.03
N GLN A 16 -31.77 -15.58 24.54
CA GLN A 16 -30.81 -16.58 25.04
C GLN A 16 -29.92 -17.14 23.92
N LEU A 17 -30.41 -17.24 22.69
CA LEU A 17 -29.61 -17.65 21.52
C LEU A 17 -28.58 -16.58 21.11
N VAL A 18 -28.90 -15.30 21.30
CA VAL A 18 -27.98 -14.17 21.08
C VAL A 18 -26.93 -14.10 22.18
N ILE A 19 -27.29 -14.38 23.44
CA ILE A 19 -26.37 -14.39 24.59
C ILE A 19 -25.47 -15.64 24.58
N SER A 20 -25.99 -16.78 24.12
CA SER A 20 -25.26 -18.07 24.09
C SER A 20 -24.35 -18.24 22.89
N ARG A 21 -24.40 -17.36 21.89
CA ARG A 21 -23.38 -17.33 20.85
C ARG A 21 -22.12 -16.72 21.44
N PRO A 22 -21.00 -17.47 21.53
CA PRO A 22 -19.72 -16.83 21.68
C PRO A 22 -19.53 -16.02 20.41
N THR A 23 -19.83 -14.73 20.51
CA THR A 23 -19.33 -13.76 19.57
C THR A 23 -17.83 -14.03 19.57
N MET A 24 -17.29 -14.55 18.47
CA MET A 24 -15.85 -14.57 18.27
C MET A 24 -15.42 -13.10 18.16
N THR A 25 -15.38 -12.43 19.31
CA THR A 25 -14.65 -11.21 19.54
C THR A 25 -13.20 -11.67 19.57
N THR A 26 -12.62 -11.84 18.38
CA THR A 26 -11.17 -11.81 18.28
C THR A 26 -10.75 -10.54 19.02
N SER A 27 -9.97 -10.74 20.09
CA SER A 27 -9.48 -9.66 20.93
C SER A 27 -8.96 -8.54 20.02
N PRO A 28 -9.16 -7.26 20.35
CA PRO A 28 -8.56 -6.16 19.60
C PRO A 28 -7.07 -6.38 19.31
N LYS A 29 -6.36 -7.09 20.22
CA LYS A 29 -4.97 -7.51 20.05
C LYS A 29 -4.76 -8.50 18.88
N LEU A 30 -5.65 -9.46 18.68
CA LEU A 30 -5.62 -10.39 17.55
C LEU A 30 -5.93 -9.69 16.22
N LYS A 31 -6.90 -8.76 16.23
CA LYS A 31 -7.20 -7.94 15.03
C LYS A 31 -6.02 -7.05 14.65
N LEU A 32 -5.38 -6.40 15.63
CA LEU A 32 -4.19 -5.59 15.39
C LEU A 32 -2.98 -6.44 14.98
N SER A 33 -2.82 -7.64 15.52
CA SER A 33 -1.79 -8.59 15.10
C SER A 33 -1.98 -9.04 13.65
N GLU A 34 -3.22 -9.32 13.25
CA GLU A 34 -3.56 -9.69 11.87
C GLU A 34 -3.30 -8.54 10.90
N ILE A 35 -3.69 -7.31 11.28
CA ILE A 35 -3.41 -6.09 10.49
C ILE A 35 -1.89 -5.88 10.36
N THR A 36 -1.15 -5.98 11.46
CA THR A 36 0.32 -5.83 11.47
C THR A 36 0.97 -6.91 10.62
N HIS A 37 0.50 -8.15 10.72
CA HIS A 37 1.02 -9.26 9.92
C HIS A 37 0.74 -9.06 8.43
N ARG A 38 -0.46 -8.61 8.06
CA ARG A 38 -0.81 -8.27 6.66
C ARG A 38 0.02 -7.11 6.13
N ILE A 39 0.24 -6.07 6.92
CA ILE A 39 1.12 -4.94 6.53
C ILE A 39 2.55 -5.44 6.34
N GLN A 40 3.07 -6.29 7.23
CA GLN A 40 4.38 -6.90 7.09
C GLN A 40 4.47 -7.79 5.85
N GLN A 41 3.44 -8.58 5.54
CA GLN A 41 3.38 -9.39 4.33
C GLN A 41 3.34 -8.51 3.07
N LEU A 42 2.58 -7.42 3.08
CA LEU A 42 2.53 -6.43 1.99
C LEU A 42 3.88 -5.69 1.83
N HIS A 43 4.56 -5.36 2.92
CA HIS A 43 5.91 -4.77 2.89
C HIS A 43 7.00 -5.78 2.49
N SER A 44 6.79 -7.08 2.71
CA SER A 44 7.72 -8.15 2.34
C SER A 44 7.65 -8.55 0.86
N GLY A 45 6.75 -7.94 0.09
CA GLY A 45 6.51 -8.27 -1.31
C GLY A 45 7.61 -7.77 -2.24
N VAL A 46 8.65 -8.60 -2.41
CA VAL A 46 9.74 -8.50 -3.40
C VAL A 46 10.58 -7.22 -3.25
N GLN A 47 11.83 -7.38 -2.80
CA GLN A 47 12.81 -6.31 -2.88
C GLN A 47 13.03 -5.96 -4.35
N LEU A 48 12.38 -4.89 -4.82
CA LEU A 48 12.52 -4.41 -6.18
C LEU A 48 13.94 -3.90 -6.39
N SER A 49 14.53 -4.21 -7.55
CA SER A 49 15.82 -3.63 -7.91
C SER A 49 15.70 -2.12 -8.08
N GLU A 50 16.81 -1.39 -7.90
CA GLU A 50 16.81 0.07 -8.11
C GLU A 50 16.29 0.45 -9.50
N GLN A 51 16.62 -0.35 -10.52
CA GLN A 51 16.13 -0.16 -11.88
C GLN A 51 14.60 -0.35 -11.98
N GLU A 52 14.02 -1.29 -11.25
CA GLU A 52 12.56 -1.49 -11.20
C GLU A 52 11.86 -0.33 -10.49
N LEU A 53 12.43 0.18 -9.39
CA LEU A 53 11.92 1.36 -8.69
C LEU A 53 11.94 2.61 -9.58
N LEU A 54 13.04 2.83 -10.32
CA LEU A 54 13.14 3.93 -11.29
C LEU A 54 12.12 3.77 -12.44
N CYS A 55 11.93 2.55 -12.93
CA CYS A 55 10.94 2.20 -13.96
C CYS A 55 9.52 2.58 -13.52
N GLN A 56 9.16 2.16 -12.30
CA GLN A 56 7.85 2.43 -11.71
C GLN A 56 7.69 3.93 -11.45
N ALA A 57 8.72 4.61 -10.97
CA ALA A 57 8.70 6.05 -10.76
C ALA A 57 8.45 6.84 -12.05
N ALA A 58 9.15 6.51 -13.14
CA ALA A 58 8.94 7.14 -14.44
C ALA A 58 7.51 6.91 -14.93
N THR A 59 7.01 5.68 -14.82
CA THR A 59 5.65 5.32 -15.23
C THR A 59 4.59 6.06 -14.41
N ALA A 60 4.79 6.16 -13.10
CA ALA A 60 3.92 6.91 -12.21
C ALA A 60 3.82 8.38 -12.65
N LEU A 61 4.96 9.02 -12.93
CA LEU A 61 4.98 10.41 -13.40
C LEU A 61 4.34 10.60 -14.78
N THR A 62 4.46 9.62 -15.69
CA THR A 62 3.76 9.70 -17.00
C THR A 62 2.24 9.65 -16.89
N LYS A 63 1.70 9.04 -15.82
CA LYS A 63 0.25 9.00 -15.53
C LYS A 63 -0.29 10.30 -14.93
N VAL A 64 0.60 11.24 -14.53
CA VAL A 64 0.18 12.55 -14.02
C VAL A 64 -0.19 13.45 -15.20
N THR A 65 -1.48 13.76 -15.32
CA THR A 65 -2.01 14.58 -16.41
C THR A 65 -1.91 16.08 -16.15
N ARG A 66 -1.98 16.52 -14.89
CA ARG A 66 -1.75 17.93 -14.49
C ARG A 66 -0.26 18.20 -14.33
N CYS A 67 0.22 19.35 -14.80
CA CYS A 67 1.64 19.75 -14.69
C CYS A 67 2.64 18.84 -15.43
N LYS A 68 2.19 18.08 -16.44
CA LYS A 68 3.04 17.14 -17.20
C LYS A 68 4.33 17.78 -17.74
N LYS A 69 4.26 19.03 -18.21
CA LYS A 69 5.42 19.79 -18.73
C LYS A 69 6.51 19.98 -17.68
N ASP A 70 6.15 20.11 -16.41
CA ASP A 70 7.09 20.32 -15.32
C ASP A 70 7.83 19.02 -14.96
N TYR A 71 7.19 17.87 -15.20
CA TYR A 71 7.75 16.55 -14.90
C TYR A 71 8.47 15.90 -16.07
N GLU A 72 8.28 16.39 -17.30
CA GLU A 72 8.86 15.81 -18.51
C GLU A 72 10.41 15.68 -18.45
N PRO A 73 11.17 16.69 -17.98
CA PRO A 73 12.62 16.54 -17.81
C PRO A 73 12.98 15.45 -16.79
N PHE A 74 12.20 15.33 -15.71
CA PHE A 74 12.42 14.30 -14.68
C PHE A 74 12.14 12.90 -15.23
N ILE A 75 11.07 12.73 -16.02
CA ILE A 75 10.72 11.45 -16.66
C ILE A 75 11.85 11.00 -17.58
N ILE A 76 12.35 11.90 -18.45
CA ILE A 76 13.44 11.58 -19.39
C ILE A 76 14.70 11.14 -18.63
N ASN A 77 15.08 11.88 -17.59
CA ASN A 77 16.25 11.54 -16.78
C ASN A 77 16.08 10.19 -16.09
N LEU A 78 14.93 9.91 -15.48
CA LEU A 78 14.65 8.61 -14.85
C LEU A 78 14.70 7.47 -15.87
N GLN A 79 14.11 7.65 -17.06
CA GLN A 79 14.14 6.66 -18.13
C GLN A 79 15.55 6.32 -18.60
N SER A 80 16.43 7.32 -18.68
CA SER A 80 17.83 7.12 -19.05
C SER A 80 18.61 6.24 -18.06
N LEU A 81 18.17 6.20 -16.79
CA LEU A 81 18.86 5.50 -15.72
C LEU A 81 18.50 4.01 -15.62
N HIS A 82 17.33 3.58 -16.12
CA HIS A 82 16.83 2.23 -15.86
C HIS A 82 16.80 1.29 -17.07
N GLY A 83 17.04 1.77 -18.31
CA GLY A 83 17.24 0.92 -19.51
C GLY A 83 16.08 0.01 -19.92
N LYS A 84 14.93 0.09 -19.24
CA LYS A 84 13.74 -0.75 -19.48
C LYS A 84 12.78 -0.06 -20.44
N ARG A 85 12.25 -0.83 -21.39
CA ARG A 85 11.24 -0.35 -22.36
C ARG A 85 9.82 -0.37 -21.79
N ASN A 86 9.52 -1.37 -20.96
CA ASN A 86 8.21 -1.57 -20.36
C ASN A 86 8.36 -1.67 -18.85
N CYS A 87 7.54 -0.91 -18.13
CA CYS A 87 7.45 -0.90 -16.69
C CYS A 87 6.01 -1.22 -16.31
N SER A 88 5.82 -2.08 -15.31
CA SER A 88 4.50 -2.28 -14.72
C SER A 88 4.45 -1.61 -13.36
N LEU A 89 3.40 -0.85 -13.08
CA LEU A 89 3.15 -0.39 -11.72
C LEU A 89 2.55 -1.56 -10.95
N SER A 90 3.17 -1.92 -9.83
CA SER A 90 2.73 -3.04 -8.98
C SER A 90 1.32 -2.82 -8.41
N ASN A 91 0.82 -1.59 -8.41
CA ASN A 91 -0.55 -1.22 -8.06
C ASN A 91 -1.04 -0.07 -8.97
N GLU A 92 -2.35 -0.06 -9.26
CA GLU A 92 -3.02 1.02 -10.02
C GLU A 92 -3.57 2.13 -9.11
N ASN A 93 -3.08 2.21 -7.87
CA ASN A 93 -3.56 3.19 -6.90
C ASN A 93 -3.31 4.62 -7.38
N GLU A 94 -4.19 5.55 -6.97
CA GLU A 94 -3.98 6.98 -7.22
C GLU A 94 -2.63 7.43 -6.64
N ILE A 95 -1.75 7.93 -7.51
CA ILE A 95 -0.43 8.43 -7.10
C ILE A 95 -0.61 9.84 -6.54
N TYR A 96 -0.52 9.96 -5.21
CA TYR A 96 -0.48 11.26 -4.56
C TYR A 96 0.91 11.89 -4.68
N LEU A 97 1.09 12.78 -5.64
CA LEU A 97 2.34 13.49 -5.92
C LEU A 97 3.02 14.08 -4.67
N ARG A 98 2.24 14.65 -3.74
CA ARG A 98 2.75 15.24 -2.49
C ARG A 98 3.55 14.26 -1.62
N ASN A 99 3.24 12.97 -1.71
CA ASN A 99 3.94 11.91 -0.97
C ASN A 99 5.02 11.28 -1.85
N PHE A 100 4.75 11.15 -3.15
CA PHE A 100 5.63 10.47 -4.09
C PHE A 100 6.92 11.25 -4.38
N LEU A 101 6.84 12.56 -4.63
CA LEU A 101 8.02 13.36 -5.01
C LEU A 101 9.09 13.43 -3.91
N PRO A 102 8.77 13.62 -2.61
CA PRO A 102 9.77 13.57 -1.55
C PRO A 102 10.48 12.22 -1.44
N GLU A 103 9.73 11.12 -1.55
CA GLU A 103 10.29 9.76 -1.50
C GLU A 103 11.23 9.49 -2.69
N LEU A 104 10.84 9.90 -3.89
CA LEU A 104 11.68 9.82 -5.08
C LEU A 104 12.96 10.66 -4.94
N GLY A 105 12.86 11.85 -4.34
CA GLY A 105 14.01 12.71 -4.02
C GLY A 105 14.98 12.03 -3.05
N ASN A 106 14.47 11.45 -1.96
CA ASN A 106 15.29 10.71 -1.00
C ASN A 106 16.00 9.51 -1.63
N PHE A 107 15.28 8.75 -2.45
CA PHE A 107 15.81 7.59 -3.15
C PHE A 107 16.94 7.96 -4.11
N THR A 108 16.71 8.93 -5.00
CA THR A 108 17.71 9.39 -5.99
C THR A 108 18.91 10.06 -5.33
N GLN A 109 18.70 10.82 -4.25
CA GLN A 109 19.79 11.39 -3.45
C GLN A 109 20.68 10.30 -2.82
N GLY A 110 20.07 9.21 -2.35
CA GLY A 110 20.78 8.03 -1.86
C GLY A 110 21.61 7.36 -2.95
N MET A 111 21.04 7.19 -4.15
CA MET A 111 21.77 6.66 -5.31
C MET A 111 22.96 7.54 -5.68
N TYR A 112 22.76 8.86 -5.77
CA TYR A 112 23.83 9.81 -6.06
C TYR A 112 24.98 9.70 -5.06
N ARG A 113 24.68 9.63 -3.75
CA ARG A 113 25.71 9.47 -2.71
C ARG A 113 26.49 8.15 -2.84
N ARG A 114 25.87 7.07 -3.31
CA ARG A 114 26.55 5.79 -3.56
C ARG A 114 27.47 5.87 -4.77
N LEU A 115 27.00 6.50 -5.85
CA LEU A 115 27.75 6.66 -7.10
C LEU A 115 28.86 7.72 -7.02
N ALA A 116 28.65 8.76 -6.24
CA ALA A 116 29.59 9.88 -6.06
C ALA A 116 30.71 9.58 -5.05
N LYS A 117 30.71 8.40 -4.40
CA LYS A 117 31.88 7.96 -3.64
C LYS A 117 33.02 7.72 -4.63
N PRO A 118 34.19 8.38 -4.47
CA PRO A 118 35.35 8.03 -5.26
C PRO A 118 35.67 6.55 -5.01
N VAL A 119 35.99 5.81 -6.07
CA VAL A 119 36.73 4.55 -5.91
C VAL A 119 38.02 4.93 -5.21
N ALA A 120 38.12 4.66 -3.91
CA ALA A 120 39.37 4.77 -3.18
C ALA A 120 40.32 3.72 -3.79
N GLN A 121 41.32 4.20 -4.53
CA GLN A 121 42.50 3.42 -4.91
C GLN A 121 43.38 3.17 -3.68
#